data_AF-A0A7C5JVU5-F1
#
_entry.id   AF-A0A7C5JVU5-F1
#
_cell.length_a   1.000
_cell.length_b   1.000
_cell.length_c   1.000
_cell.angle_alpha   90.00
_cell.angle_beta   90.00
_cell.angle_gamma   90.00
#
_symmetry.space_group_name_H-M   'P 1'
#
loop_
_entity.id
_entity.type
_entity.pdbx_description
1 polymer ?
#
loop_
_entity_poly.entity_id
_entity_poly.type
_entity_poly.pdbx_seq_one_letter_code
_entity_poly.pdbx_strand_id
1 'polypeptide(L)' 'MLQELLEVEFDDFLGAKPYERSEARRYCRNGYRECGLIAPVGRLTLRIPRDRQSRFPGHNLRLHRAFRTLSAQ' A
#
# COMPACT_ATOMS: atom_id res chain seq x y z
N MET A 1 -10.12 -0.03 -5.83
CA MET A 1 -10.03 1.24 -5.10
C MET A 1 -8.95 1.24 -4.01
N LEU A 2 -9.09 0.54 -2.87
CA LEU A 2 -8.08 0.63 -1.79
C LEU A 2 -6.78 -0.14 -2.07
N GLN A 3 -6.91 -1.33 -2.66
CA GLN A 3 -5.77 -2.13 -3.09
C GLN A 3 -4.93 -1.40 -4.16
N GLU A 4 -5.58 -0.72 -5.10
CA GLU A 4 -4.86 0.01 -6.16
C GLU A 4 -4.10 1.21 -5.62
N LEU A 5 -4.68 1.94 -4.65
CA LEU A 5 -4.00 3.06 -4.01
C LEU A 5 -2.70 2.60 -3.32
N LEU A 6 -2.74 1.44 -2.65
CA LEU A 6 -1.58 0.78 -2.06
C LEU A 6 -0.48 0.46 -3.09
N GLU A 7 -0.88 -0.06 -4.27
CA GLU A 7 0.07 -0.35 -5.34
C GLU A 7 0.74 0.90 -5.88
N VAL A 8 -0.02 1.98 -6.08
CA VAL A 8 0.51 3.27 -6.57
C VAL A 8 1.48 3.88 -5.56
N GLU A 9 1.11 3.96 -4.29
CA GLU A 9 2.02 4.46 -3.24
C GLU A 9 3.31 3.61 -3.15
N PHE A 10 3.19 2.30 -3.39
CA PHE A 10 4.33 1.40 -3.37
C PHE A 10 5.23 1.59 -4.60
N ASP A 11 4.67 1.77 -5.79
CA ASP A 11 5.44 2.05 -7.00
C ASP A 11 6.19 3.38 -6.89
N ASP A 12 5.57 4.40 -6.30
CA ASP A 12 6.22 5.69 -5.97
C ASP A 12 7.36 5.50 -4.97
N PHE A 13 7.15 4.67 -3.94
CA PHE A 13 8.20 4.34 -2.97
C PHE A 13 9.37 3.59 -3.62
N LEU A 14 9.09 2.68 -4.56
CA LEU A 14 10.12 1.97 -5.33
C LEU A 14 10.82 2.88 -6.35
N GLY A 15 10.14 3.92 -6.84
CA GLY A 15 10.59 4.80 -7.92
C GLY A 15 10.47 4.17 -9.32
N ALA A 16 9.69 3.09 -9.45
CA ALA A 16 9.55 2.35 -10.70
C ALA A 16 8.37 1.36 -10.65
N LYS A 17 7.61 1.26 -11.74
CA LYS A 17 6.52 0.29 -11.90
C LYS A 17 7.02 -1.15 -12.03
N PRO A 18 6.14 -2.15 -11.87
CA PRO A 18 6.49 -3.55 -12.12
C PRO A 18 7.15 -3.73 -13.49
N TYR A 19 8.30 -4.40 -13.51
CA TYR A 19 9.10 -4.68 -14.71
C TYR A 19 9.64 -3.46 -15.48
N GLU A 20 9.41 -2.25 -14.98
CA GLU A 20 9.99 -1.04 -15.55
C GLU A 20 11.49 -0.97 -15.25
N ARG A 21 12.29 -0.65 -16.26
CA ARG A 21 13.69 -0.28 -16.10
C ARG A 21 13.76 1.22 -15.87
N SER A 22 14.16 1.62 -14.67
CA SER A 22 14.28 3.02 -14.28
C SER A 22 15.54 3.17 -13.45
N GLU A 23 16.33 4.20 -13.76
CA GLU A 23 17.50 4.60 -12.96
C GLU A 23 17.07 5.13 -11.58
N ALA A 24 15.82 5.56 -11.43
CA ALA A 24 15.26 6.01 -10.17
C ALA A 24 14.84 4.85 -9.24
N ARG A 25 14.95 3.58 -9.66
CA ARG A 25 14.55 2.43 -8.84
C ARG A 25 15.47 2.32 -7.61
N ARG A 26 14.88 2.47 -6.42
CA ARG A 26 15.61 2.43 -5.14
C ARG A 26 15.56 1.06 -4.45
N TYR A 27 14.45 0.34 -4.63
CA TYR A 27 14.19 -0.93 -3.94
C TYR A 27 13.52 -1.95 -4.87
N CYS A 28 13.43 -3.19 -4.40
CA CYS A 28 12.79 -4.29 -5.12
C CYS A 28 11.57 -4.82 -4.36
N ARG A 29 10.49 -5.09 -5.10
CA ARG A 29 9.28 -5.75 -4.60
C ARG A 29 9.60 -7.17 -4.15
N ASN A 30 9.08 -7.56 -2.99
CA ASN A 30 9.31 -8.85 -2.33
C ASN A 30 7.99 -9.44 -1.82
N GLY A 31 7.05 -9.60 -2.76
CA GLY A 31 5.72 -10.16 -2.50
C GLY A 31 4.83 -9.27 -1.65
N TYR A 32 3.85 -9.91 -1.00
CA TYR A 32 2.80 -9.25 -0.22
C TYR A 32 2.70 -9.86 1.18
N ARG A 33 2.16 -9.08 2.11
CA ARG A 33 1.61 -9.59 3.38
C ARG A 33 0.14 -9.23 3.46
N GLU A 34 -0.68 -10.11 4.03
CA GLU A 34 -2.09 -9.82 4.24
C GLU A 34 -2.30 -9.00 5.52
N CYS A 35 -3.26 -8.09 5.48
CA CYS A 35 -3.69 -7.28 6.61
C CYS A 35 -5.21 -7.15 6.62
N GLY A 36 -5.83 -7.43 7.76
CA GLY A 36 -7.25 -7.20 7.97
C GLY A 36 -7.48 -5.77 8.44
N LEU A 37 -8.29 -5.02 7.69
CA LEU A 37 -8.74 -3.68 8.04
C LEU A 37 -10.21 -3.74 8.48
N ILE A 38 -10.48 -3.26 9.69
CA ILE A 38 -11.84 -3.16 10.20
C ILE A 38 -12.39 -1.80 9.77
N ALA A 39 -13.40 -1.82 8.92
CA ALA A 39 -14.12 -0.65 8.43
C ALA A 39 -15.59 -0.68 8.91
N PRO A 40 -16.31 0.45 8.88
CA PRO A 40 -17.74 0.48 9.18
C PRO A 40 -18.57 -0.46 8.29
N VAL A 41 -18.14 -0.68 7.04
CA VAL A 41 -18.77 -1.60 6.07
C VAL A 41 -18.39 -3.08 6.31
N GLY A 42 -17.58 -3.37 7.32
CA GLY A 42 -17.12 -4.71 7.66
C GLY A 42 -15.61 -4.89 7.56
N ARG A 43 -15.16 -6.15 7.60
CA ARG A 43 -13.73 -6.51 7.54
C ARG A 43 -13.29 -6.58 6.08
N LEU A 44 -12.29 -5.77 5.73
CA LEU A 44 -11.64 -5.79 4.42
C LEU A 44 -10.26 -6.45 4.55
N THR A 45 -9.96 -7.42 3.69
CA THR A 45 -8.63 -8.02 3.62
C THR A 45 -7.81 -7.32 2.53
N LEU A 46 -6.69 -6.73 2.92
CA LEU A 46 -5.77 -6.01 2.03
C LEU A 46 -4.46 -6.76 1.86
N ARG A 47 -3.86 -6.65 0.67
CA ARG A 47 -2.54 -7.19 0.38
C ARG A 47 -1.54 -6.05 0.39
N ILE A 48 -0.75 -5.94 1.44
CA ILE A 48 0.24 -4.89 1.58
C ILE A 48 1.52 -5.32 0.86
N PRO A 49 1.95 -4.61 -0.19
CA PRO A 49 3.21 -4.91 -0.86
C PRO A 49 4.40 -4.73 0.10
N ARG A 50 5.43 -5.56 -0.09
CA ARG A 50 6.66 -5.51 0.70
C ARG A 50 7.85 -5.26 -0.20
N ASP A 51 8.82 -4.53 0.32
CA ASP A 51 10.15 -4.44 -0.26
C ASP A 51 11.09 -5.46 0.39
N ARG A 52 12.22 -5.75 -0.26
CA ARG A 52 13.21 -6.72 0.25
C ARG A 52 13.84 -6.30 1.58
N GLN A 53 13.90 -5.00 1.87
CA GLN A 53 14.56 -4.45 3.05
C GLN A 53 13.55 -4.09 4.16
N SER A 54 12.26 -4.42 3.98
CA SER A 54 11.16 -4.08 4.89
C SER A 54 11.12 -2.60 5.29
N ARG A 55 11.57 -1.70 4.40
CA ARG A 55 11.57 -0.26 4.64
C ARG A 55 10.26 0.41 4.29
N PHE A 56 9.40 -0.23 3.50
CA PHE A 56 8.09 0.30 3.20
C PHE A 56 7.25 0.33 4.48
N PRO A 57 6.91 1.52 5.01
CA PRO A 57 6.18 1.64 6.25
C PRO A 57 4.71 1.35 5.97
N GLY A 58 4.36 0.09 5.70
CA GLY A 58 2.99 -0.32 5.39
C GLY A 58 1.99 -0.17 6.56
N HIS A 59 2.39 0.51 7.63
CA HIS A 59 1.55 0.91 8.77
C HIS A 59 1.13 2.40 8.69
N ASN A 60 1.93 3.27 8.05
CA ASN A 60 1.66 4.72 7.94
C ASN A 60 0.72 5.08 6.78
N LEU A 61 0.03 4.08 6.26
CA LEU A 61 -0.94 4.30 5.24
C LEU A 61 -2.03 5.23 5.76
N ARG A 62 -2.29 6.29 4.98
CA ARG A 62 -3.42 7.22 5.13
C ARG A 62 -4.78 6.52 5.27
N LEU A 63 -4.84 5.19 5.13
CA LEU A 63 -5.98 4.32 5.46
C LEU A 63 -6.63 4.64 6.81
N HIS A 64 -5.86 4.86 7.89
CA HIS A 64 -6.46 5.27 9.17
C HIS A 64 -7.20 6.62 9.10
N ARG A 65 -6.83 7.51 8.16
CA ARG A 65 -7.49 8.79 7.92
C ARG A 65 -8.64 8.69 6.93
N ALA A 66 -8.52 7.88 5.88
CA ALA A 66 -9.52 7.72 4.83
C ALA A 66 -10.87 7.18 5.37
N PHE A 67 -10.83 6.33 6.39
CA PHE A 67 -12.07 5.85 7.03
C PHE A 67 -12.75 6.89 7.92
N ARG A 68 -12.01 7.89 8.44
CA ARG A 68 -12.61 8.96 9.25
C ARG A 68 -13.43 9.94 8.42
N THR A 69 -13.11 10.11 7.14
CA THR A 69 -13.77 11.11 6.28
C THR A 69 -15.03 10.60 5.59
N LEU A 70 -15.20 9.28 5.47
CA LEU A 70 -16.34 8.66 4.77
C LEU A 70 -17.55 8.37 5.67
N SER A 71 -17.45 8.56 6.98
CA SER A 71 -18.57 8.42 7.94
C SER A 71 -19.25 9.75 8.28
N ALA A 72 -19.03 10.81 7.48
CA ALA A 72 -19.52 12.16 7.74
C ALA A 72 -20.36 12.74 6.58
N GLN A 73 -21.19 11.93 5.93
CA GLN A 73 -22.27 12.36 5.04
C GLN A 73 -23.57 11.65 5.40
#